data_AF-A0A1H4RHD3-F1
#
_entry.id   AF-A0A1H4RHD3-F1
#
_cell.length_a   1.000
_cell.length_b   1.000
_cell.length_c   1.000
_cell.angle_alpha   90.00
_cell.angle_beta   90.00
_cell.angle_gamma   90.00
#
_symmetry.space_group_name_H-M   'P 1'
#
loop_
_entity.id
_entity.type
_entity.pdbx_description
1 polymer ?
#
loop_
_entity_poly.entity_id
_entity_poly.type
_entity_poly.pdbx_seq_one_letter_code
_entity_poly.pdbx_strand_id
1 'polypeptide(L)'
;MKFKLAALGLLLVAGSAVAPAHAAIVGVSEIVISNAFDTWLQVGEVEAFNQSTVNVIQAFGATASANVVGTWDPNSTPDKAIDGIESTTFPNIYHPDPSHEQGVQLIIDLNLPATIGKLTIFGRTDCCTYRDLYNVSFYDSFHNLLQTAQVDATNSPSGSVDFANAVPEASTWAMMILGFLGLGFLGYRKLPKSSASAFRLA
;
A
#
# COMPACT_ATOMS: atom_id res chain seq x y z
N MET A 1 -16.79 -59.40 9.99
CA MET A 1 -15.39 -58.97 10.18
C MET A 1 -15.18 -57.65 9.43
N LYS A 2 -15.01 -56.55 10.18
CA LYS A 2 -14.32 -55.28 9.86
C LYS A 2 -14.77 -54.44 8.64
N PHE A 3 -15.48 -53.35 8.97
CA PHE A 3 -15.63 -52.13 8.15
C PHE A 3 -14.25 -51.52 7.84
N LYS A 4 -14.06 -51.03 6.61
CA LYS A 4 -13.02 -50.05 6.28
C LYS A 4 -13.68 -48.88 5.54
N LEU A 5 -14.10 -47.86 6.29
CA LEU A 5 -14.28 -46.52 5.75
C LEU A 5 -12.89 -45.88 5.66
N ALA A 6 -12.45 -45.56 4.45
CA ALA A 6 -11.33 -44.66 4.25
C ALA A 6 -11.83 -43.23 4.47
N ALA A 7 -11.57 -42.67 5.65
CA ALA A 7 -11.75 -41.26 5.91
C ALA A 7 -10.60 -40.50 5.22
N LEU A 8 -10.88 -39.90 4.07
CA LEU A 8 -9.98 -38.97 3.42
C LEU A 8 -10.08 -37.64 4.19
N GLY A 9 -9.15 -37.43 5.12
CA GLY A 9 -9.06 -36.20 5.89
C GLY A 9 -8.73 -35.03 4.96
N LEU A 10 -9.68 -34.09 4.83
CA LEU A 10 -9.44 -32.81 4.20
C LEU A 10 -8.54 -31.99 5.14
N LEU A 11 -7.25 -31.94 4.83
CA LEU A 11 -6.29 -31.11 5.55
C LEU A 11 -6.54 -29.66 5.15
N LEU A 12 -7.29 -28.91 5.97
CA LEU A 12 -7.32 -27.45 5.89
C LEU A 12 -5.94 -26.93 6.33
N VAL A 13 -5.10 -26.61 5.36
CA VAL A 13 -3.92 -25.76 5.61
C VAL A 13 -4.42 -24.33 5.75
N ALA A 14 -4.92 -23.99 6.94
CA ALA A 14 -5.09 -22.61 7.37
C ALA A 14 -3.75 -22.20 7.99
N GLY A 15 -2.90 -21.53 7.22
CA GLY A 15 -1.55 -21.24 7.67
C GLY A 15 -0.74 -20.42 6.70
N SER A 16 -1.21 -19.22 6.37
CA SER A 16 -0.31 -18.11 6.06
C SER A 16 -0.67 -16.97 6.99
N ALA A 17 0.20 -16.73 7.97
CA ALA A 17 0.21 -15.49 8.71
C ALA A 17 0.54 -14.38 7.71
N VAL A 18 -0.50 -13.74 7.19
CA VAL A 18 -0.35 -12.49 6.44
C VAL A 18 0.13 -11.47 7.47
N ALA A 19 1.35 -10.96 7.30
CA ALA A 19 1.82 -9.81 8.06
C ALA A 19 0.77 -8.71 7.98
N PRO A 20 0.58 -7.86 9.01
CA PRO A 20 -0.39 -6.78 8.93
C PRO A 20 0.04 -5.82 7.83
N ALA A 21 -0.52 -6.02 6.64
CA ALA A 21 -0.36 -5.10 5.54
C ALA A 21 -1.53 -4.12 5.62
N HIS A 22 -1.21 -2.84 5.72
CA HIS A 22 -2.20 -1.78 5.74
C HIS A 22 -2.97 -1.81 4.42
N ALA A 23 -4.29 -1.60 4.46
CA ALA A 23 -5.08 -1.54 3.23
C ALA A 23 -4.58 -0.38 2.34
N ALA A 24 -4.65 -0.55 1.01
CA ALA A 24 -4.39 0.51 0.06
C ALA A 24 -5.21 1.77 0.40
N ILE A 25 -4.57 2.93 0.33
CA ILE A 25 -5.14 4.19 0.79
C ILE A 25 -5.97 4.76 -0.35
N VAL A 26 -7.28 4.88 -0.18
CA VAL A 26 -8.20 5.34 -1.22
C VAL A 26 -8.49 6.83 -1.05
N GLY A 27 -8.46 7.58 -2.16
CA GLY A 27 -8.88 8.98 -2.19
C GLY A 27 -7.81 9.99 -1.77
N VAL A 28 -6.54 9.60 -1.83
CA VAL A 28 -5.41 10.50 -1.55
C VAL A 28 -5.35 11.58 -2.61
N SER A 29 -5.38 12.85 -2.23
CA SER A 29 -5.11 13.98 -3.14
C SER A 29 -3.81 14.70 -2.80
N GLU A 30 -3.32 14.57 -1.56
CA GLU A 30 -2.12 15.26 -1.12
C GLU A 30 -1.24 14.31 -0.28
N ILE A 31 0.06 14.39 -0.50
CA ILE A 31 1.08 13.66 0.26
C ILE A 31 2.01 14.69 0.90
N VAL A 32 2.16 14.63 2.22
CA VAL A 32 3.04 15.52 2.98
C VAL A 32 4.18 14.71 3.59
N ILE A 33 5.42 15.13 3.33
CA ILE A 33 6.64 14.44 3.74
C ILE A 33 7.46 15.37 4.62
N SER A 34 7.92 14.88 5.76
CA SER A 34 8.81 15.58 6.68
C SER A 34 9.92 14.64 7.18
N ASN A 35 10.99 15.21 7.71
CA ASN A 35 12.05 14.41 8.32
C ASN A 35 11.60 13.90 9.70
N ALA A 36 11.73 12.59 9.94
CA ALA A 36 11.28 11.97 11.18
C ALA A 36 12.12 12.33 12.42
N PHE A 37 13.38 12.74 12.23
CA PHE A 37 14.24 13.26 13.28
C PHE A 37 14.04 14.77 13.53
N ASP A 38 13.12 15.41 12.79
CA ASP A 38 12.92 16.87 12.81
C ASP A 38 14.23 17.64 12.58
N THR A 39 14.92 17.25 11.51
CA THR A 39 16.15 17.87 10.99
C THR A 39 16.02 18.04 9.47
N TRP A 40 17.12 18.38 8.80
CA TRP A 40 17.20 18.64 7.36
C TRP A 40 16.42 17.62 6.55
N LEU A 41 15.38 18.10 5.87
CA LEU A 41 14.66 17.31 4.88
C LEU A 41 15.47 17.29 3.58
N GLN A 42 15.72 16.11 3.04
CA GLN A 42 16.36 15.94 1.74
C GLN A 42 15.63 14.81 1.02
N VAL A 43 15.12 15.07 -0.17
CA VAL A 43 14.26 14.12 -0.90
C VAL A 43 14.73 14.10 -2.35
N GLY A 44 15.25 12.96 -2.76
CA GLY A 44 15.76 12.73 -4.10
C GLY A 44 14.67 12.60 -5.14
N GLU A 45 13.69 11.75 -4.85
CA GLU A 45 12.52 11.51 -5.71
C GLU A 45 11.44 10.83 -4.88
N VAL A 46 10.18 11.05 -5.23
CA VAL A 46 9.02 10.41 -4.61
C VAL A 46 8.21 9.73 -5.70
N GLU A 47 7.92 8.46 -5.50
CA GLU A 47 7.04 7.69 -6.37
C GLU A 47 5.89 7.13 -5.57
N ALA A 48 4.66 7.43 -6.00
CA ALA A 48 3.46 6.87 -5.39
C ALA A 48 2.76 5.97 -6.42
N PHE A 49 2.76 4.67 -6.19
CA PHE A 49 2.16 3.70 -7.11
C PHE A 49 0.78 3.31 -6.66
N ASN A 50 -0.15 3.23 -7.61
CA ASN A 50 -1.41 2.53 -7.39
C ASN A 50 -1.20 1.00 -7.39
N GLN A 51 -2.25 0.25 -7.10
CA GLN A 51 -2.21 -1.22 -7.09
C GLN A 51 -1.94 -1.84 -8.47
N SER A 52 -2.08 -1.05 -9.54
CA SER A 52 -1.80 -1.43 -10.93
C SER A 52 -0.39 -1.02 -11.38
N THR A 53 0.50 -0.67 -10.45
CA THR A 53 1.91 -0.28 -10.69
C THR A 53 2.10 1.02 -11.50
N VAL A 54 1.07 1.86 -11.58
CA VAL A 54 1.19 3.20 -12.20
C VAL A 54 1.66 4.19 -11.15
N ASN A 55 2.77 4.89 -11.40
CA ASN A 55 3.19 6.03 -10.59
C ASN A 55 2.19 7.19 -10.84
N VAL A 56 1.34 7.47 -9.85
CA VAL A 56 0.24 8.44 -9.98
C VAL A 56 0.74 9.88 -9.95
N ILE A 57 1.92 10.15 -9.37
CA ILE A 57 2.52 11.49 -9.37
C ILE A 57 2.77 11.92 -10.81
N GLN A 58 3.43 11.06 -11.61
CA GLN A 58 3.71 11.39 -13.01
C GLN A 58 2.48 11.26 -13.90
N ALA A 59 1.64 10.26 -13.66
CA ALA A 59 0.43 10.06 -14.46
C ALA A 59 -0.57 11.22 -14.33
N PHE A 60 -0.65 11.86 -13.16
CA PHE A 60 -1.59 12.95 -12.90
C PHE A 60 -0.94 14.35 -12.99
N GLY A 61 0.35 14.40 -13.33
CA GLY A 61 1.10 15.65 -13.46
C GLY A 61 1.14 16.44 -12.17
N ALA A 62 1.33 15.74 -11.05
CA ALA A 62 1.34 16.30 -9.70
C ALA A 62 2.25 17.53 -9.57
N THR A 63 2.00 18.36 -8.56
CA THR A 63 2.83 19.53 -8.26
C THR A 63 3.46 19.39 -6.88
N ALA A 64 4.70 19.84 -6.75
CA ALA A 64 5.42 19.84 -5.48
C ALA A 64 5.65 21.27 -4.99
N SER A 65 5.51 21.46 -3.68
CA SER A 65 5.76 22.70 -2.97
C SER A 65 6.28 22.42 -1.56
N ALA A 66 6.61 23.46 -0.80
CA ALA A 66 7.02 23.31 0.59
C ALA A 66 6.38 24.37 1.47
N ASN A 67 6.26 24.07 2.77
CA ASN A 67 5.74 25.03 3.76
C ASN A 67 6.72 26.18 4.07
N VAL A 68 7.96 26.08 3.60
CA VAL A 68 9.02 27.10 3.73
C VAL A 68 9.43 27.62 2.36
N VAL A 69 9.92 28.86 2.32
CA VAL A 69 10.39 29.50 1.09
C VAL A 69 11.90 29.35 0.96
N GLY A 70 12.36 29.03 -0.24
CA GLY A 70 13.77 28.95 -0.58
C GLY A 70 14.34 27.53 -0.54
N THR A 71 15.53 27.38 -1.10
CA THR A 71 16.24 26.11 -1.28
C THR A 71 17.73 26.31 -1.06
N TRP A 72 18.46 25.25 -0.73
CA TRP A 72 19.91 25.33 -0.54
C TRP A 72 20.65 25.70 -1.84
N ASP A 73 20.19 25.17 -2.98
CA ASP A 73 20.70 25.46 -4.31
C ASP A 73 19.53 25.75 -5.26
N PRO A 74 19.71 26.56 -6.32
CA PRO A 74 18.69 26.78 -7.33
C PRO A 74 18.17 25.50 -8.00
N ASN A 75 18.94 24.41 -7.99
CA ASN A 75 18.53 23.11 -8.52
C ASN A 75 17.97 22.18 -7.45
N SER A 76 17.72 22.64 -6.22
CA SER A 76 17.17 21.84 -5.12
C SER A 76 15.72 22.19 -4.77
N THR A 77 14.95 22.59 -5.78
CA THR A 77 13.55 23.00 -5.66
C THR A 77 12.60 21.82 -5.44
N PRO A 78 11.39 22.04 -4.85
CA PRO A 78 10.44 20.96 -4.58
C PRO A 78 10.11 20.08 -5.79
N ASP A 79 10.11 20.64 -7.01
CA ASP A 79 9.86 19.87 -8.24
C ASP A 79 10.89 18.76 -8.48
N LYS A 80 12.10 18.86 -7.91
CA LYS A 80 13.11 17.79 -7.98
C LYS A 80 12.73 16.51 -7.26
N ALA A 81 11.78 16.58 -6.33
CA ALA A 81 11.30 15.39 -5.65
C ALA A 81 10.23 14.64 -6.46
N ILE A 82 9.82 15.15 -7.62
CA ILE A 82 8.77 14.54 -8.48
C ILE A 82 9.07 14.68 -9.98
N ASP A 83 10.33 14.90 -10.38
CA ASP A 83 10.66 15.19 -11.79
C ASP A 83 10.83 13.91 -12.64
N GLY A 84 10.66 12.73 -12.03
CA GLY A 84 10.80 11.43 -12.69
C GLY A 84 12.25 10.95 -12.75
N ILE A 85 13.18 11.62 -12.07
CA ILE A 85 14.58 11.24 -12.01
C ILE A 85 14.87 10.79 -10.58
N GLU A 86 15.27 9.51 -10.42
CA GLU A 86 15.68 8.92 -9.14
C GLU A 86 17.04 9.48 -8.67
N SER A 87 17.11 10.78 -8.46
CA SER A 87 18.33 11.46 -8.07
C SER A 87 18.69 11.13 -6.64
N THR A 88 19.94 10.75 -6.42
CA THR A 88 20.47 10.43 -5.09
C THR A 88 21.64 11.32 -4.70
N THR A 89 21.85 12.41 -5.44
CA THR A 89 23.00 13.30 -5.26
C THR A 89 22.58 14.75 -5.33
N PHE A 90 23.00 15.53 -4.34
CA PHE A 90 22.84 16.99 -4.34
C PHE A 90 23.64 17.64 -5.50
N PRO A 91 23.14 18.69 -6.17
CA PRO A 91 21.98 19.50 -5.82
C PRO A 91 20.65 19.07 -6.43
N ASN A 92 20.61 18.03 -7.28
CA ASN A 92 19.39 17.66 -8.03
C ASN A 92 18.38 16.87 -7.18
N ILE A 93 18.13 17.31 -5.96
CA ILE A 93 17.19 16.72 -4.99
C ILE A 93 16.46 17.88 -4.32
N TYR A 94 15.26 17.69 -3.78
CA TYR A 94 14.68 18.72 -2.92
C TYR A 94 15.51 18.85 -1.64
N HIS A 95 15.98 20.06 -1.35
CA HIS A 95 16.66 20.41 -0.11
C HIS A 95 16.30 21.86 0.28
N PRO A 96 15.67 22.08 1.45
CA PRO A 96 15.19 23.39 1.85
C PRO A 96 16.33 24.36 2.10
N ASP A 97 15.97 25.63 2.20
CA ASP A 97 16.85 26.73 2.56
C ASP A 97 17.66 26.44 3.86
N PRO A 98 18.95 26.82 3.93
CA PRO A 98 19.84 26.59 5.08
C PRO A 98 19.42 27.31 6.38
N SER A 99 18.37 28.13 6.38
CA SER A 99 17.77 28.67 7.60
C SER A 99 16.66 27.80 8.18
N HIS A 100 16.26 26.73 7.49
CA HIS A 100 15.16 25.85 7.88
C HIS A 100 15.65 24.41 8.09
N GLU A 101 16.30 24.16 9.24
CA GLU A 101 16.72 22.81 9.62
C GLU A 101 15.54 21.94 10.08
N GLN A 102 14.48 22.51 10.65
CA GLN A 102 13.41 21.75 11.31
C GLN A 102 12.03 22.17 10.81
N GLY A 103 11.01 21.34 11.03
CA GLY A 103 9.62 21.65 10.69
C GLY A 103 9.33 21.81 9.20
N VAL A 104 10.25 21.39 8.33
CA VAL A 104 10.09 21.44 6.87
C VAL A 104 9.17 20.32 6.42
N GLN A 105 8.20 20.68 5.59
CA GLN A 105 7.26 19.78 4.95
C GLN A 105 7.32 19.98 3.44
N LEU A 106 7.68 18.92 2.72
CA LEU A 106 7.45 18.78 1.29
C LEU A 106 5.98 18.38 1.08
N ILE A 107 5.28 19.10 0.22
CA ILE A 107 3.85 18.91 -0.06
C ILE A 107 3.72 18.56 -1.54
N ILE A 108 3.10 17.42 -1.83
CA ILE A 108 2.83 16.95 -3.19
C ILE A 108 1.32 16.91 -3.39
N ASP A 109 0.80 17.77 -4.27
CA ASP A 109 -0.59 17.75 -4.73
C ASP A 109 -0.69 16.85 -5.96
N LEU A 110 -1.49 15.78 -5.87
CA LEU A 110 -1.67 14.81 -6.95
C LEU A 110 -2.55 15.34 -8.10
N ASN A 111 -3.17 16.51 -7.96
CA ASN A 111 -4.19 17.14 -8.83
C ASN A 111 -5.50 16.35 -8.98
N LEU A 112 -5.45 15.02 -8.87
CA LEU A 112 -6.58 14.11 -8.93
C LEU A 112 -6.48 13.09 -7.79
N PRO A 113 -7.57 12.81 -7.06
CA PRO A 113 -7.58 11.79 -6.03
C PRO A 113 -7.19 10.40 -6.57
N ALA A 114 -6.28 9.73 -5.88
CA ALA A 114 -5.70 8.45 -6.25
C ALA A 114 -5.93 7.39 -5.17
N THR A 115 -5.80 6.12 -5.57
CA THR A 115 -5.57 5.02 -4.62
C THR A 115 -4.08 4.69 -4.60
N ILE A 116 -3.46 4.74 -3.41
CA ILE A 116 -2.03 4.46 -3.22
C ILE A 116 -1.87 3.05 -2.66
N GLY A 117 -1.12 2.21 -3.39
CA GLY A 117 -0.75 0.86 -3.02
C GLY A 117 0.72 0.72 -2.59
N LYS A 118 1.59 1.65 -3.01
CA LYS A 118 2.99 1.69 -2.59
C LYS A 118 3.50 3.12 -2.65
N LEU A 119 4.37 3.49 -1.71
CA LEU A 119 5.16 4.72 -1.77
C LEU A 119 6.65 4.36 -1.71
N THR A 120 7.44 4.92 -2.62
CA THR A 120 8.91 4.88 -2.61
C THR A 120 9.43 6.30 -2.44
N ILE A 121 10.43 6.49 -1.59
CA ILE A 121 11.18 7.74 -1.47
C ILE A 121 12.65 7.44 -1.69
N PHE A 122 13.27 8.16 -2.62
CA PHE A 122 14.71 8.16 -2.85
C PHE A 122 15.34 9.22 -1.96
N GLY A 123 16.37 8.81 -1.22
CA GLY A 123 17.14 9.65 -0.35
C GLY A 123 18.41 10.15 -1.03
N ARG A 124 19.31 10.71 -0.24
CA ARG A 124 20.63 11.14 -0.67
C ARG A 124 21.65 10.02 -0.41
N THR A 125 22.67 9.90 -1.26
CA THR A 125 23.72 8.86 -1.14
C THR A 125 25.14 9.43 -1.05
N ASP A 126 25.38 10.65 -1.50
CA ASP A 126 26.71 11.29 -1.48
C ASP A 126 27.11 11.84 -0.10
N CYS A 127 26.15 12.20 0.75
CA CYS A 127 26.38 12.45 2.18
C CYS A 127 25.07 12.41 2.97
N CYS A 128 25.19 12.50 4.31
CA CYS A 128 24.05 12.71 5.21
C CYS A 128 22.91 11.68 5.11
N THR A 129 23.20 10.50 4.56
CA THR A 129 22.24 9.41 4.31
C THR A 129 21.56 8.91 5.59
N TYR A 130 22.20 9.11 6.75
CA TYR A 130 21.65 8.80 8.07
C TYR A 130 20.44 9.66 8.46
N ARG A 131 20.13 10.72 7.71
CA ARG A 131 18.97 11.60 7.94
C ARG A 131 17.71 11.13 7.23
N ASP A 132 17.82 10.19 6.29
CA ASP A 132 16.74 9.82 5.36
C ASP A 132 15.72 8.87 6.00
N LEU A 133 15.11 9.33 7.08
CA LEU A 133 13.93 8.73 7.70
C LEU A 133 12.78 9.73 7.57
N TYR A 134 11.71 9.32 6.90
CA TYR A 134 10.63 10.22 6.52
C TYR A 134 9.33 9.88 7.25
N ASN A 135 8.68 10.91 7.80
CA ASN A 135 7.28 10.84 8.20
C ASN A 135 6.42 11.28 7.02
N VAL A 136 5.47 10.43 6.62
CA VAL A 136 4.58 10.69 5.50
C VAL A 136 3.13 10.70 5.97
N SER A 137 2.38 11.73 5.59
CA SER A 137 0.95 11.86 5.85
C SER A 137 0.20 11.96 4.53
N PHE A 138 -0.90 11.22 4.42
CA PHE A 138 -1.76 11.18 3.24
C PHE A 138 -3.09 11.86 3.56
N TYR A 139 -3.51 12.80 2.72
CA TYR A 139 -4.74 13.55 2.91
C TYR A 139 -5.71 13.38 1.74
N ASP A 140 -7.00 13.50 2.01
CA ASP A 140 -8.04 13.60 1.00
C ASP A 140 -8.21 15.03 0.46
N SER A 141 -9.13 15.21 -0.49
CA SER A 141 -9.41 16.51 -1.12
C SER A 141 -9.99 17.57 -0.16
N PHE A 142 -10.45 17.15 1.01
CA PHE A 142 -10.93 18.02 2.08
C PHE A 142 -9.86 18.22 3.15
N HIS A 143 -8.63 17.77 2.89
CA HIS A 143 -7.48 17.83 3.79
C HIS A 143 -7.71 17.06 5.11
N ASN A 144 -8.54 16.01 5.08
CA ASN A 144 -8.64 15.07 6.20
C ASN A 144 -7.50 14.06 6.12
N LEU A 145 -6.86 13.79 7.25
CA LEU A 145 -5.82 12.78 7.35
C LEU A 145 -6.44 11.39 7.10
N LEU A 146 -5.96 10.71 6.05
CA LEU A 146 -6.35 9.34 5.73
C LEU A 146 -5.46 8.33 6.44
N GLN A 147 -4.14 8.53 6.38
CA GLN A 147 -3.16 7.62 6.95
C GLN A 147 -1.81 8.31 7.14
N THR A 148 -1.00 7.77 8.04
CA THR A 148 0.43 8.10 8.17
C THR A 148 1.29 6.86 7.93
N ALA A 149 2.49 7.05 7.43
CA ALA A 149 3.51 6.02 7.31
C ALA A 149 4.89 6.58 7.63
N GLN A 150 5.85 5.69 7.90
CA GLN A 150 7.26 6.04 7.88
C GLN A 150 7.93 5.33 6.71
N VAL A 151 8.83 6.03 6.03
CA VAL A 151 9.69 5.46 4.99
C VAL A 151 11.13 5.61 5.45
N ASP A 152 11.81 4.49 5.63
CA ASP A 152 13.22 4.44 6.03
C ASP A 152 14.09 4.21 4.81
N ALA A 153 14.83 5.25 4.41
CA ALA A 153 15.90 5.19 3.42
C ALA A 153 17.26 5.48 4.07
N THR A 154 17.38 5.33 5.40
CA THR A 154 18.62 5.65 6.10
C THR A 154 19.76 4.77 5.59
N ASN A 155 20.87 5.40 5.22
CA ASN A 155 22.04 4.71 4.63
C ASN A 155 21.72 3.86 3.38
N SER A 156 20.62 4.15 2.69
CA SER A 156 20.14 3.43 1.51
C SER A 156 19.73 4.44 0.43
N PRO A 157 19.77 4.08 -0.87
CA PRO A 157 19.37 5.01 -1.93
C PRO A 157 17.87 5.32 -1.89
N SER A 158 17.06 4.41 -1.37
CA SER A 158 15.62 4.57 -1.25
C SER A 158 15.03 3.69 -0.16
N GLY A 159 13.81 4.03 0.24
CA GLY A 159 12.96 3.26 1.13
C GLY A 159 11.57 3.11 0.52
N SER A 160 10.83 2.08 0.92
CA SER A 160 9.46 1.88 0.45
C SER A 160 8.52 1.41 1.57
N VAL A 161 7.25 1.76 1.43
CA VAL A 161 6.15 1.21 2.20
C VAL A 161 5.08 0.69 1.25
N ASP A 162 4.61 -0.54 1.51
CA ASP A 162 3.54 -1.19 0.73
C ASP A 162 2.22 -1.17 1.52
N PHE A 163 1.14 -0.85 0.81
CA PHE A 163 -0.23 -0.88 1.28
C PHE A 163 -0.97 -1.99 0.49
N ALA A 164 -1.27 -3.11 1.16
CA ALA A 164 -1.89 -4.26 0.54
C ALA A 164 -3.33 -4.02 0.10
N ASN A 165 -3.75 -4.80 -0.88
CA ASN A 165 -5.15 -4.88 -1.26
C ASN A 165 -5.92 -5.52 -0.11
N ALA A 166 -7.10 -4.99 0.22
CA ALA A 166 -8.03 -5.70 1.08
C ALA A 166 -8.29 -7.09 0.47
N VAL A 167 -7.77 -8.14 1.09
CA VAL A 167 -8.03 -9.52 0.68
C VAL A 167 -9.54 -9.73 0.82
N PRO A 168 -10.24 -10.28 -0.19
CA PRO A 168 -11.67 -10.58 -0.07
C PRO A 168 -11.86 -11.40 1.20
N GLU A 169 -12.65 -10.85 2.13
CA GLU A 169 -12.71 -11.37 3.47
C GLU A 169 -12.99 -12.87 3.43
N ALA A 170 -12.21 -13.69 4.13
CA ALA A 170 -12.43 -15.14 4.18
C ALA A 170 -13.88 -15.48 4.59
N SER A 171 -14.56 -14.57 5.30
CA SER A 171 -15.99 -14.58 5.60
C SER A 171 -16.86 -14.62 4.33
N THR A 172 -16.53 -13.89 3.26
CA THR A 172 -17.31 -13.89 2.00
C THR A 172 -17.29 -15.28 1.36
N TRP A 173 -16.11 -15.89 1.30
CA TRP A 173 -15.94 -17.27 0.81
C TRP A 173 -16.60 -18.28 1.74
N ALA A 174 -16.40 -18.13 3.05
CA ALA A 174 -16.99 -19.00 4.05
C ALA A 174 -18.52 -18.96 3.99
N MET A 175 -19.12 -17.78 3.83
CA MET A 175 -20.58 -17.62 3.76
C MET A 175 -21.16 -18.19 2.45
N MET A 176 -20.48 -18.05 1.31
CA MET A 176 -20.90 -18.74 0.08
C MET A 176 -20.83 -20.26 0.25
N ILE A 177 -19.71 -20.78 0.74
CA ILE A 177 -19.51 -22.22 0.96
C ILE A 177 -20.53 -22.76 1.97
N LEU A 178 -20.72 -22.08 3.11
CA LEU A 178 -21.71 -22.44 4.12
C LEU A 178 -23.14 -22.37 3.57
N GLY A 179 -23.46 -21.37 2.76
CA GLY A 179 -24.76 -21.26 2.09
C GLY A 179 -25.04 -22.44 1.15
N PHE A 180 -24.08 -22.79 0.29
CA PHE A 180 -24.22 -23.93 -0.63
C PHE A 180 -24.24 -25.28 0.10
N LEU A 181 -23.40 -25.47 1.12
CA LEU A 181 -23.43 -26.67 1.96
C LEU A 181 -24.75 -26.78 2.73
N GLY A 182 -25.28 -25.67 3.24
CA GLY A 182 -26.57 -25.62 3.93
C GLY A 182 -27.74 -26.04 3.03
N LEU A 183 -27.79 -25.53 1.80
CA LEU A 183 -28.80 -25.91 0.81
C LEU A 183 -28.67 -27.39 0.38
N GLY A 184 -27.45 -27.85 0.11
CA GLY A 184 -27.17 -29.25 -0.23
C GLY A 184 -27.59 -30.23 0.86
N PHE A 185 -27.31 -29.90 2.13
CA PHE A 185 -27.68 -30.72 3.28
C PHE A 185 -29.21 -30.79 3.48
N LEU A 186 -29.92 -29.68 3.30
CA LEU A 186 -31.39 -29.66 3.38
C LEU A 186 -32.05 -30.47 2.26
N GLY A 187 -31.48 -30.46 1.04
CA GLY A 187 -31.92 -31.31 -0.06
C GLY A 187 -31.67 -32.80 0.19
N TYR A 188 -30.52 -33.15 0.74
CA TYR A 188 -30.15 -34.54 1.06
C TYR A 188 -31.12 -35.21 2.04
N ARG A 189 -31.63 -34.47 3.05
CA ARG A 189 -32.60 -34.99 4.03
C ARG A 189 -34.00 -35.25 3.46
N LYS A 190 -34.31 -34.73 2.28
CA LYS A 190 -35.64 -34.86 1.66
C LYS A 190 -35.74 -36.01 0.65
N LEU A 191 -34.69 -36.79 0.39
CA LEU A 191 -34.82 -37.96 -0.49
C LEU A 191 -35.64 -39.07 0.18
N PRO A 192 -36.84 -39.44 -0.33
CA PRO A 192 -37.51 -40.65 0.10
C PRO A 192 -36.73 -41.86 -0.45
N LYS A 193 -36.53 -42.90 0.37
CA LYS A 193 -36.14 -44.23 -0.11
C LYS A 193 -37.22 -44.71 -1.08
N SER A 194 -37.03 -44.54 -2.39
CA SER A 194 -37.81 -45.31 -3.36
C SER A 194 -37.37 -46.77 -3.22
N SER A 195 -38.26 -47.55 -2.61
CA SER A 195 -38.16 -49.00 -2.58
C SER A 195 -38.02 -49.51 -4.02
N ALA A 196 -37.02 -50.35 -4.24
CA ALA A 196 -36.59 -50.84 -5.53
C ALA A 196 -37.75 -51.38 -6.39
N SER A 197 -37.78 -50.93 -7.65
CA SER A 197 -38.60 -51.50 -8.71
C SER A 197 -38.24 -52.97 -8.90
N ALA A 198 -39.19 -53.86 -8.62
CA ALA A 198 -39.05 -55.30 -8.88
C ALA A 198 -39.13 -55.53 -10.39
N PHE A 199 -37.97 -55.62 -11.04
CA PHE A 199 -37.81 -56.12 -12.39
C PHE A 199 -38.24 -57.60 -12.42
N ARG A 200 -39.43 -57.89 -12.98
CA ARG A 200 -39.84 -59.25 -13.32
C ARG A 200 -39.55 -59.47 -14.81
N LEU A 201 -38.62 -60.38 -15.07
CA LEU A 201 -38.38 -61.00 -16.38
C LEU A 201 -39.58 -61.86 -16.77
N ALA A 202 -40.02 -61.71 -18.01
CA ALA A 202 -40.85 -62.66 -18.74
C ALA A 202 -40.05 -63.16 -19.94
#